data_AF-A0A382JW28-F1
#
_entry.id   AF-A0A382JW28-F1
#
_cell.length_a   1.000
_cell.length_b   1.000
_cell.length_c   1.000
_cell.angle_alpha   90.00
_cell.angle_beta   90.00
_cell.angle_gamma   90.00
#
_symmetry.space_group_name_H-M   'P 1'
#
loop_
_entity.id
_entity.type
_entity.pdbx_description
1 polymer ?
#
loop_
_entity_poly.entity_id
_entity_poly.type
_entity_poly.pdbx_seq_one_letter_code
_entity_poly.pdbx_strand_id
1 'polypeptide(L)' 'MLLPFQKKVPKIDSSAYIVENATIVGDVVIGAESSIWFNTVIRGDINYIRI' A
#
# COMPACT_ATOMS: atom_id res chain seq x y z
N MET A 1 1.23 -1.83 -8.45
CA MET A 1 2.64 -1.41 -8.25
C MET A 1 2.94 -1.15 -6.77
N LEU A 2 3.95 -1.83 -6.22
CA LEU A 2 4.43 -1.61 -4.85
C LEU A 2 5.83 -1.03 -4.91
N LEU A 3 6.03 0.17 -4.35
CA LEU A 3 7.29 0.88 -4.45
C LEU A 3 7.89 1.17 -3.08
N PRO A 4 9.19 0.88 -2.87
CA PRO A 4 9.89 1.35 -1.69
C PRO A 4 10.06 2.87 -1.72
N PHE A 5 10.12 3.49 -0.55
CA PHE A 5 10.64 4.84 -0.37
C PHE A 5 11.68 4.83 0.75
N GLN A 6 12.92 5.23 0.44
CA GLN A 6 14.07 5.07 1.32
C GLN A 6 14.22 3.61 1.80
N LYS A 7 14.01 3.35 3.11
CA LYS A 7 14.09 2.02 3.73
C LYS A 7 12.71 1.45 4.10
N LYS A 8 11.63 2.05 3.59
CA LYS A 8 10.24 1.66 3.89
C LYS A 8 9.62 1.01 2.67
N VAL A 9 9.04 -0.17 2.88
CA VAL A 9 8.27 -0.93 1.89
C VAL A 9 6.84 -1.07 2.39
N PRO A 10 5.83 -1.01 1.49
CA PRO A 10 4.46 -1.33 1.85
C PRO A 10 4.38 -2.73 2.47
N LYS A 11 3.66 -2.85 3.59
CA LYS A 11 3.33 -4.13 4.22
C LYS A 11 1.87 -4.43 3.97
N ILE A 12 1.59 -5.59 3.41
CA ILE A 12 0.24 -5.95 2.97
C ILE A 12 -0.06 -7.31 3.60
N ASP A 13 -1.17 -7.38 4.32
CA ASP A 13 -1.69 -8.65 4.81
C ASP A 13 -2.04 -9.57 3.64
N SER A 14 -1.79 -10.87 3.78
CA SER A 14 -2.01 -11.84 2.69
C SER A 14 -3.48 -11.99 2.29
N SER A 15 -4.42 -11.59 3.15
CA SER A 15 -5.85 -11.60 2.85
C SER A 15 -6.33 -10.34 2.12
N ALA A 16 -5.49 -9.30 2.02
CA ALA A 16 -5.86 -8.05 1.37
C ALA A 16 -5.90 -8.20 -0.16
N TYR A 17 -6.93 -7.63 -0.78
CA TYR A 17 -7.05 -7.59 -2.23
C TYR A 17 -6.47 -6.29 -2.78
N ILE A 18 -5.45 -6.39 -3.64
CA ILE A 18 -4.84 -5.25 -4.32
C ILE A 18 -4.96 -5.46 -5.83
N VAL A 19 -5.70 -4.59 -6.50
CA VAL A 19 -5.78 -4.65 -7.96
C VAL A 19 -4.44 -4.26 -8.61
N GLU A 20 -4.14 -4.82 -9.78
CA GLU A 20 -2.84 -4.70 -10.44
C GLU A 20 -2.41 -3.25 -10.70
N ASN A 21 -3.35 -2.39 -11.08
CA ASN A 21 -3.10 -0.98 -11.41
C ASN A 21 -3.14 -0.01 -10.21
N ALA A 22 -3.25 -0.50 -8.98
CA ALA A 22 -3.09 0.34 -7.79
C ALA A 22 -1.60 0.67 -7.55
N THR A 23 -1.28 1.86 -7.03
CA THR A 23 0.10 2.26 -6.69
C THR A 23 0.23 2.52 -5.19
N ILE A 24 1.13 1.82 -4.52
CA ILE A 24 1.37 1.94 -3.07
C ILE A 24 2.86 2.20 -2.83
N VAL A 25 3.17 3.28 -2.12
CA VAL A 25 4.54 3.81 -1.95
C VAL A 25 4.87 4.08 -0.48
N GLY A 26 6.03 3.62 -0.03
CA GLY A 26 6.62 4.04 1.26
C GLY A 26 6.07 3.32 2.50
N ASP A 27 5.89 4.06 3.61
CA ASP A 27 5.46 3.53 4.92
C ASP A 27 3.94 3.33 4.98
N VAL A 28 3.46 2.32 4.25
CA VAL A 28 2.06 1.92 4.18
C VAL A 28 1.89 0.55 4.80
N VAL A 29 0.85 0.37 5.63
CA VAL A 29 0.39 -0.94 6.10
C VAL A 29 -1.07 -1.11 5.68
N ILE A 30 -1.36 -2.22 5.00
CA ILE A 30 -2.71 -2.65 4.63
C ILE A 30 -3.05 -3.88 5.48
N GLY A 31 -4.08 -3.78 6.31
CA GLY A 31 -4.57 -4.80 7.21
C GLY A 31 -5.38 -5.89 6.52
N ALA A 32 -5.77 -6.89 7.31
CA ALA A 32 -6.54 -8.04 6.85
C ALA A 32 -7.88 -7.64 6.22
N GLU A 33 -8.31 -8.40 5.22
CA GLU A 33 -9.61 -8.26 4.53
C GLU A 33 -9.87 -6.88 3.89
N SER A 34 -8.84 -6.04 3.76
CA SER A 34 -8.91 -4.76 3.06
C SER A 34 -8.91 -4.94 1.55
N SER A 35 -9.48 -3.98 0.82
CA SER A 35 -9.48 -3.99 -0.65
C SER A 35 -9.09 -2.63 -1.23
N ILE A 36 -8.08 -2.63 -2.11
CA ILE A 36 -7.61 -1.45 -2.84
C ILE A 36 -7.97 -1.60 -4.32
N TRP A 37 -8.75 -0.65 -4.82
CA TRP A 37 -9.42 -0.72 -6.11
C TRP A 37 -8.75 0.15 -7.18
N PHE A 38 -9.28 0.06 -8.40
CA PHE A 38 -8.66 0.57 -9.63
C PHE A 38 -8.15 2.00 -9.50
N ASN A 39 -6.92 2.22 -9.98
CA ASN A 39 -6.26 3.53 -10.05
C ASN A 39 -6.01 4.22 -8.70
N THR A 40 -6.17 3.52 -7.57
CA THR A 40 -5.85 4.09 -6.25
C THR A 40 -4.36 4.38 -6.13
N VAL A 41 -4.01 5.54 -5.57
CA VAL A 41 -2.63 5.90 -5.19
C VAL A 41 -2.55 6.12 -3.69
N ILE A 42 -1.71 5.33 -3.02
CA ILE A 42 -1.43 5.45 -1.59
C ILE A 42 0.06 5.80 -1.44
N ARG A 43 0.34 7.02 -1.00
CA ARG A 43 1.71 7.54 -0.92
C ARG A 43 2.04 7.95 0.52
N GLY A 44 2.68 7.03 1.25
CA GLY A 44 3.19 7.24 2.60
C GLY A 44 4.69 7.57 2.60
N ASP A 45 5.09 8.63 1.89
CA ASP A 45 6.50 9.05 1.77
C ASP A 45 6.94 10.09 2.81
N ILE A 46 6.02 10.92 3.30
CA ILE A 46 6.27 11.87 4.41
C ILE A 46 5.87 11.26 5.76
N ASN A 47 4.64 10.77 5.85
CA ASN A 47 4.07 10.15 7.04
C ASN A 47 3.55 8.75 6.72
N TYR A 48 3.22 8.02 7.77
CA TYR A 48 2.69 6.68 7.65
C TYR A 48 1.22 6.66 7.25
N ILE A 49 0.79 5.59 6.57
CA ILE A 49 -0.62 5.28 6.28
C ILE A 49 -0.94 3.89 6.84
N ARG A 50 -2.04 3.75 7.57
CA ARG A 50 -2.57 2.49 8.11
C ARG A 50 -4.02 2.34 7.65
N ILE A 51 -4.30 1.24 6.96
CA ILE A 51 -5.62 0.83 6.49
C ILE A 51 -5.91 -0.52 7.13
#